data_AF-A0A817LGN4-F1
#
_entry.id   AF-A0A817LGN4-F1
#
_cell.length_a   1.000
_cell.length_b   1.000
_cell.length_c   1.000
_cell.angle_alpha   90.00
_cell.angle_beta   90.00
_cell.angle_gamma   90.00
#
_symmetry.space_group_name_H-M   'P 1'
#
loop_
_entity.id
_entity.type
_entity.pdbx_description
1 polymer ?
#
loop_
_entity_poly.entity_id
_entity_poly.type
_entity_poly.pdbx_seq_one_letter_code
_entity_poly.pdbx_strand_id
1 'polypeptide(L)'
;MCDRFSPNSCQRSVQSTIDPGYSGVAYTSGRIIVISAKWLRDNPQDTVVITHECMHVVQSYPRYDPSWLVEGIADYARWKYGINNPAVGWWLPNFDSSQHYTDSYRVTARFLAWCEKFYPKIVNQLNAVMRNNLYSANFWKQFASGKSVNQLWTEYSRNPKL
;
A
#
# COMPACT_ATOMS: atom_id res chain seq x y z
N MET A 1 -4.12 -1.90 11.98
CA MET A 1 -3.26 -1.04 11.13
C MET A 1 -2.73 0.18 11.89
N CYS A 2 -3.58 1.00 12.52
CA CYS A 2 -3.15 2.15 13.33
C CYS A 2 -2.02 1.83 14.31
N ASP A 3 -2.16 0.78 15.13
CA ASP A 3 -1.15 0.45 16.16
C ASP A 3 0.23 0.12 15.58
N ARG A 4 0.28 -0.40 14.34
CA ARG A 4 1.55 -0.72 13.66
C ARG A 4 2.17 0.50 12.98
N PHE A 5 1.36 1.27 12.25
CA PHE A 5 1.86 2.26 11.30
C PHE A 5 1.78 3.69 11.81
N SER A 6 0.91 3.98 12.78
CA SER A 6 0.73 5.32 13.33
C SER A 6 0.16 5.29 14.75
N PRO A 7 0.82 4.60 15.72
CA PRO A 7 0.22 4.30 17.03
C PRO A 7 -0.23 5.55 17.82
N ASN A 8 0.46 6.68 17.64
CA ASN A 8 0.25 7.90 18.43
C ASN A 8 -0.53 9.01 17.68
N SER A 9 -0.79 8.85 16.38
CA SER A 9 -1.39 9.91 15.55
C SER A 9 -2.41 9.41 14.52
N CYS A 10 -2.74 8.11 14.52
CA CYS A 10 -3.78 7.57 13.64
C CYS A 10 -5.15 8.15 13.97
N GLN A 11 -5.89 8.59 12.95
CA GLN A 11 -7.32 8.86 13.06
C GLN A 11 -8.05 7.52 13.31
N ARG A 12 -8.75 7.40 14.45
CA ARG A 12 -9.50 6.19 14.81
C ARG A 12 -10.97 6.24 14.40
N SER A 13 -11.42 7.36 13.85
CA SER A 13 -12.74 7.53 13.25
C SER A 13 -12.62 7.60 11.74
N VAL A 14 -13.40 6.79 11.03
CA VAL A 14 -13.50 6.79 9.57
C VAL A 14 -14.97 7.00 9.21
N GLN A 15 -15.23 7.87 8.24
CA GLN A 15 -16.54 7.98 7.61
C GLN A 15 -16.46 7.32 6.24
N SER A 16 -17.42 6.47 5.91
CA SER A 16 -17.55 5.91 4.57
C SER A 16 -18.83 6.40 3.91
N THR A 17 -18.74 6.76 2.63
CA THR A 17 -19.85 7.21 1.81
C THR A 17 -19.90 6.37 0.54
N ILE A 18 -21.09 5.89 0.18
CA ILE A 18 -21.34 5.26 -1.12
C ILE A 18 -21.83 6.34 -2.07
N ASP A 19 -21.07 6.61 -3.12
CA ASP A 19 -21.37 7.67 -4.10
C ASP A 19 -21.88 7.05 -5.41
N PRO A 20 -23.14 7.33 -5.82
CA PRO A 20 -23.69 6.84 -7.08
C PRO A 20 -23.14 7.55 -8.32
N GLY A 21 -22.58 8.75 -8.19
CA GLY A 21 -22.00 9.54 -9.28
C GLY A 21 -20.50 9.29 -9.50
N TYR A 22 -19.82 8.64 -8.56
CA TYR A 22 -18.39 8.34 -8.67
C TYR A 22 -18.13 7.14 -9.61
N SER A 23 -17.27 7.36 -10.62
CA SER A 23 -16.97 6.39 -11.68
C SER A 23 -15.71 5.56 -11.44
N GLY A 24 -14.91 5.88 -10.43
CA GLY A 24 -13.75 5.08 -10.02
C GLY A 24 -14.13 3.88 -9.16
N VAL A 25 -13.16 3.34 -8.43
CA VAL A 25 -13.38 2.22 -7.49
C VAL A 25 -13.73 2.77 -6.11
N ALA A 26 -12.76 3.41 -5.48
CA ALA A 26 -12.87 4.12 -4.22
C ALA A 26 -11.76 5.18 -4.14
N TYR A 27 -11.87 6.11 -3.21
CA TYR A 27 -10.78 7.01 -2.84
C TYR A 27 -10.92 7.47 -1.38
N THR A 28 -9.81 7.97 -0.83
CA THR A 28 -9.75 8.52 0.52
C THR A 28 -9.38 9.99 0.50
N SER A 29 -10.12 10.81 1.24
CA SER A 29 -9.79 12.20 1.52
C SER A 29 -9.89 12.48 3.03
N GLY A 30 -8.74 12.70 3.66
CA GLY A 30 -8.64 12.81 5.11
C GLY A 30 -9.14 11.54 5.80
N ARG A 31 -10.29 11.65 6.49
CA ARG A 31 -10.95 10.51 7.18
C ARG A 31 -12.16 9.94 6.41
N ILE A 32 -12.47 10.51 5.24
CA ILE A 32 -13.64 10.16 4.44
C ILE A 32 -13.18 9.20 3.35
N ILE A 33 -13.77 8.01 3.33
CA ILE A 33 -13.64 7.03 2.26
C ILE A 33 -14.89 7.13 1.38
N VAL A 34 -14.70 7.32 0.10
CA VAL A 34 -15.79 7.31 -0.88
C VAL A 34 -15.66 6.05 -1.73
N ILE A 35 -16.75 5.29 -1.84
CA ILE A 35 -16.80 4.03 -2.59
C ILE A 35 -17.84 4.18 -3.70
N SER A 36 -17.50 3.75 -4.92
CA SER A 36 -18.45 3.79 -6.03
C SER A 36 -19.60 2.81 -5.81
N ALA A 37 -20.83 3.30 -5.90
CA ALA A 37 -22.01 2.43 -5.91
C ALA A 37 -22.01 1.49 -7.12
N LYS A 38 -21.45 1.95 -8.26
CA LYS A 38 -21.32 1.12 -9.46
C LYS A 38 -20.33 -0.02 -9.23
N TRP A 39 -19.16 0.26 -8.66
CA TRP A 39 -18.18 -0.79 -8.36
C TRP A 39 -18.75 -1.86 -7.44
N LEU A 40 -19.43 -1.47 -6.37
CA LEU A 40 -20.03 -2.41 -5.42
C LEU A 40 -21.12 -3.29 -6.05
N ARG A 41 -21.91 -2.76 -7.00
CA ARG A 41 -22.89 -3.57 -7.74
C ARG A 41 -22.21 -4.58 -8.65
N ASP A 42 -21.14 -4.17 -9.33
CA ASP A 42 -20.42 -5.01 -10.28
C ASP A 42 -19.49 -6.01 -9.56
N ASN A 43 -19.06 -5.71 -8.33
CA ASN A 43 -18.12 -6.49 -7.51
C ASN A 43 -18.62 -6.63 -6.05
N PRO A 44 -19.77 -7.29 -5.81
CA PRO A 44 -20.45 -7.28 -4.50
C PRO A 44 -19.64 -7.92 -3.36
N GLN A 45 -18.62 -8.72 -3.70
CA GLN A 45 -17.73 -9.35 -2.73
C GLN A 45 -16.47 -8.52 -2.42
N ASP A 46 -16.15 -7.50 -3.24
CA ASP A 46 -14.94 -6.66 -3.12
C ASP A 46 -15.06 -5.60 -2.01
N THR A 47 -15.41 -6.07 -0.82
CA THR A 47 -15.45 -5.28 0.41
C THR A 47 -14.04 -4.97 0.92
N VAL A 48 -13.01 -5.66 0.43
CA VAL A 48 -11.61 -5.48 0.84
C VAL A 48 -10.94 -4.25 0.25
N VAL A 49 -11.55 -3.59 -0.76
CA VAL A 49 -11.10 -2.26 -1.20
C VAL A 49 -11.06 -1.27 -0.04
N ILE A 50 -11.96 -1.39 0.93
CA ILE A 50 -11.95 -0.52 2.12
C ILE A 50 -10.67 -0.68 2.95
N THR A 51 -9.98 -1.83 2.88
CA THR A 51 -8.72 -2.03 3.61
C THR A 51 -7.60 -1.18 3.02
N HIS A 52 -7.56 -1.05 1.70
CA HIS A 52 -6.66 -0.15 0.98
C HIS A 52 -6.93 1.30 1.38
N GLU A 53 -8.20 1.72 1.30
CA GLU A 53 -8.62 3.08 1.65
C GLU A 53 -8.38 3.41 3.13
N CYS A 54 -8.67 2.48 4.05
CA CYS A 54 -8.32 2.63 5.46
C CYS A 54 -6.81 2.83 5.67
N MET A 55 -5.95 2.22 4.84
CA MET A 55 -4.52 2.47 4.94
C MET A 55 -4.19 3.91 4.55
N HIS A 56 -4.86 4.53 3.57
CA HIS A 56 -4.65 5.96 3.29
C HIS A 56 -5.03 6.86 4.47
N VAL A 57 -6.09 6.52 5.22
CA VAL A 57 -6.42 7.23 6.48
C VAL A 57 -5.28 7.09 7.51
N VAL A 58 -4.68 5.89 7.63
CA VAL A 58 -3.54 5.64 8.52
C VAL A 58 -2.29 6.37 8.05
N GLN A 59 -2.04 6.40 6.74
CA GLN A 59 -0.90 7.11 6.14
C GLN A 59 -0.98 8.59 6.51
N SER A 60 -2.11 9.25 6.21
CA SER A 60 -2.33 10.68 6.44
C SER A 60 -1.10 11.51 6.03
N TYR A 61 -0.47 11.15 4.91
CA TYR A 61 0.75 11.78 4.46
C TYR A 61 0.47 13.24 4.05
N PRO A 62 1.41 14.17 4.31
CA PRO A 62 1.26 15.56 3.91
C PRO A 62 1.33 15.75 2.39
N ARG A 63 1.88 14.75 1.67
CA ARG A 63 2.04 14.75 0.21
C ARG A 63 1.79 13.36 -0.34
N TYR A 64 1.24 13.33 -1.54
CA TYR A 64 1.06 12.11 -2.33
C TYR A 64 2.29 11.88 -3.22
N ASP A 65 3.47 11.77 -2.61
CA ASP A 65 4.76 11.71 -3.33
C ASP A 65 5.82 10.88 -2.58
N PRO A 66 6.47 9.90 -3.24
CA PRO A 66 6.12 9.38 -4.55
C PRO A 66 4.88 8.48 -4.50
N SER A 67 3.97 8.68 -5.45
CA SER A 67 2.67 7.99 -5.53
C SER A 67 2.81 6.47 -5.46
N TRP A 68 3.83 5.89 -6.10
CA TRP A 68 4.04 4.45 -6.11
C TRP A 68 4.25 3.85 -4.71
N LEU A 69 4.86 4.59 -3.78
CA LEU A 69 4.98 4.16 -2.39
C LEU A 69 3.68 4.36 -1.63
N VAL A 70 2.94 5.44 -1.90
CA VAL A 70 1.64 5.69 -1.27
C VAL A 70 0.70 4.53 -1.57
N GLU A 71 0.53 4.19 -2.85
CA GLU A 71 -0.31 3.09 -3.31
C GLU A 71 0.24 1.72 -2.94
N GLY A 72 1.56 1.52 -3.10
CA GLY A 72 2.19 0.24 -2.78
C GLY A 72 2.09 -0.13 -1.30
N ILE A 73 2.19 0.84 -0.39
CA ILE A 73 1.99 0.60 1.05
C ILE A 73 0.51 0.31 1.34
N ALA A 74 -0.42 0.98 0.65
CA ALA A 74 -1.86 0.72 0.79
C ALA A 74 -2.22 -0.70 0.36
N ASP A 75 -1.72 -1.17 -0.78
CA ASP A 75 -1.93 -2.55 -1.23
C ASP A 75 -1.16 -3.59 -0.42
N TYR A 76 0.01 -3.25 0.14
CA TYR A 76 0.69 -4.12 1.11
C TYR A 76 -0.20 -4.32 2.35
N ALA A 77 -0.87 -3.26 2.82
CA ALA A 77 -1.81 -3.36 3.93
C ALA A 77 -3.06 -4.18 3.55
N ARG A 78 -3.62 -3.98 2.35
CA ARG A 78 -4.70 -4.83 1.82
C ARG A 78 -4.30 -6.30 1.77
N TRP A 79 -3.11 -6.62 1.27
CA TRP A 79 -2.60 -8.00 1.26
C TRP A 79 -2.48 -8.59 2.67
N LYS A 80 -1.98 -7.82 3.63
CA LYS A 80 -1.68 -8.32 4.99
C LYS A 80 -2.90 -8.36 5.92
N TYR A 81 -3.85 -7.45 5.76
CA TYR A 81 -4.97 -7.26 6.68
C TYR A 81 -6.34 -7.45 6.03
N GLY A 82 -6.42 -7.62 4.71
CA GLY A 82 -7.66 -7.86 4.00
C GLY A 82 -8.26 -9.21 4.35
N ILE A 83 -9.45 -9.20 4.95
CA ILE A 83 -10.11 -10.40 5.50
C ILE A 83 -10.75 -11.31 4.44
N ASN A 84 -11.01 -10.80 3.23
CA ASN A 84 -11.75 -11.52 2.18
C ASN A 84 -11.03 -11.55 0.82
N ASN A 85 -9.70 -11.34 0.79
CA ASN A 85 -8.93 -11.28 -0.47
C ASN A 85 -9.11 -12.53 -1.36
N PRO A 86 -9.10 -13.78 -0.81
CA PRO A 86 -9.28 -14.98 -1.64
C PRO A 86 -10.65 -15.06 -2.31
N ALA A 87 -11.72 -14.65 -1.62
CA ALA A 87 -13.09 -14.76 -2.16
C ALA A 87 -13.35 -13.82 -3.34
N VAL A 88 -12.52 -12.79 -3.50
CA VAL A 88 -12.62 -11.81 -4.59
C VAL A 88 -11.54 -12.00 -5.65
N GLY A 89 -10.76 -13.08 -5.57
CA GLY A 89 -9.64 -13.31 -6.48
C GLY A 89 -8.61 -12.18 -6.45
N TRP A 90 -8.34 -11.61 -5.27
CA TRP A 90 -7.32 -10.57 -5.12
C TRP A 90 -6.06 -11.18 -4.51
N TRP A 91 -4.95 -11.12 -5.24
CA TRP A 91 -3.64 -11.59 -4.81
C TRP A 91 -2.51 -10.66 -5.27
N LEU A 92 -1.36 -10.75 -4.60
CA LEU A 92 -0.14 -10.16 -5.10
C LEU A 92 0.32 -10.91 -6.35
N PRO A 93 0.54 -10.25 -7.50
CA PRO A 93 0.89 -10.91 -8.76
C PRO A 93 2.18 -11.72 -8.61
N ASN A 94 2.44 -12.68 -9.48
CA ASN A 94 3.80 -13.21 -9.58
C ASN A 94 4.72 -12.13 -10.17
N PHE A 95 6.02 -12.25 -9.88
CA PHE A 95 7.01 -11.40 -10.54
C PHE A 95 6.94 -11.63 -12.06
N ASP A 96 6.97 -10.54 -12.81
CA ASP A 96 7.12 -10.53 -14.27
C ASP A 96 8.21 -9.52 -14.64
N SER A 97 9.03 -9.84 -15.64
CA SER A 97 10.10 -8.95 -16.11
C SER A 97 9.62 -7.62 -16.69
N SER A 98 8.34 -7.52 -17.09
CA SER A 98 7.73 -6.27 -17.55
C SER A 98 7.34 -5.34 -16.40
N GLN A 99 7.38 -5.81 -15.15
CA GLN A 99 7.02 -5.04 -13.97
C GLN A 99 8.19 -4.18 -13.50
N HIS A 100 7.86 -3.13 -12.74
CA HIS A 100 8.82 -2.30 -12.03
C HIS A 100 8.30 -1.94 -10.63
N TYR A 101 9.21 -1.66 -9.67
CA TYR A 101 8.80 -1.30 -8.30
C TYR A 101 7.97 0.00 -8.24
N THR A 102 7.99 0.82 -9.30
CA THR A 102 7.20 2.04 -9.43
C THR A 102 5.81 1.84 -10.02
N ASP A 103 5.43 0.61 -10.40
CA ASP A 103 4.12 0.32 -11.02
C ASP A 103 2.95 0.45 -10.03
N SER A 104 3.24 0.87 -8.80
CA SER A 104 2.26 1.13 -7.74
C SER A 104 1.50 -0.14 -7.34
N TYR A 105 0.49 0.02 -6.48
CA TYR A 105 -0.49 -1.01 -6.16
C TYR A 105 0.15 -2.38 -5.85
N ARG A 106 -0.43 -3.46 -6.39
CA ARG A 106 -0.05 -4.85 -6.15
C ARG A 106 1.40 -5.18 -6.50
N VAL A 107 1.96 -4.56 -7.54
CA VAL A 107 3.35 -4.81 -7.97
C VAL A 107 4.31 -4.27 -6.91
N THR A 108 4.15 -3.00 -6.54
CA THR A 108 4.95 -2.41 -5.45
C THR A 108 4.70 -3.14 -4.14
N ALA A 109 3.45 -3.44 -3.80
CA ALA A 109 3.08 -4.13 -2.57
C ALA A 109 3.78 -5.48 -2.43
N ARG A 110 3.91 -6.23 -3.54
CA ARG A 110 4.65 -7.49 -3.55
C ARG A 110 6.13 -7.29 -3.29
N PHE A 111 6.74 -6.31 -3.93
CA PHE A 111 8.14 -6.00 -3.68
C PHE A 111 8.38 -5.54 -2.24
N LEU A 112 7.45 -4.77 -1.66
CA LEU A 112 7.50 -4.40 -0.25
C LEU A 112 7.33 -5.61 0.67
N ALA A 113 6.49 -6.59 0.33
CA ALA A 113 6.36 -7.84 1.06
C ALA A 113 7.66 -8.66 1.04
N TRP A 114 8.33 -8.73 -0.11
CA TRP A 114 9.65 -9.34 -0.23
C TRP A 114 10.69 -8.59 0.60
N CYS A 115 10.73 -7.25 0.50
CA CYS A 115 11.66 -6.43 1.26
C CYS A 115 11.47 -6.62 2.78
N GLU A 116 10.22 -6.66 3.27
CA GLU A 116 9.92 -6.86 4.69
C GLU A 116 10.43 -8.20 5.24
N LYS A 117 10.53 -9.24 4.40
CA LYS A 117 11.07 -10.56 4.78
C LYS A 117 12.58 -10.50 5.05
N PHE A 118 13.33 -9.77 4.24
CA PHE A 118 14.79 -9.67 4.35
C PHE A 118 15.26 -8.47 5.18
N TYR A 119 14.43 -7.44 5.25
CA TYR A 119 14.68 -6.18 5.97
C TYR A 119 13.45 -5.87 6.85
N PRO A 120 13.32 -6.55 8.00
CA PRO A 120 12.16 -6.39 8.87
C PRO A 120 11.91 -4.93 9.26
N LYS A 121 10.64 -4.53 9.30
CA LYS A 121 10.17 -3.17 9.57
C LYS A 121 10.42 -2.14 8.45
N ILE A 122 10.95 -2.52 7.28
CA ILE A 122 11.17 -1.55 6.19
C ILE A 122 9.87 -0.84 5.79
N VAL A 123 8.73 -1.54 5.75
CA VAL A 123 7.45 -0.92 5.39
C VAL A 123 6.97 0.05 6.47
N ASN A 124 7.22 -0.28 7.74
CA ASN A 124 6.93 0.65 8.85
C ASN A 124 7.76 1.93 8.73
N GLN A 125 9.05 1.79 8.43
CA GLN A 125 9.99 2.91 8.33
C GLN A 125 9.72 3.77 7.09
N LEU A 126 9.41 3.15 5.94
CA LEU A 126 8.92 3.86 4.76
C LEU A 126 7.70 4.71 5.09
N ASN A 127 6.70 4.11 5.72
CA ASN A 127 5.49 4.83 6.12
C ASN A 127 5.79 5.98 7.10
N ALA A 128 6.76 5.80 8.01
CA ALA A 128 7.18 6.86 8.94
C ALA A 128 7.87 8.03 8.20
N VAL A 129 8.84 7.76 7.32
CA VAL A 129 9.54 8.83 6.60
C VAL A 129 8.63 9.54 5.59
N MET A 130 7.71 8.82 4.95
CA MET A 130 6.69 9.41 4.07
C MET A 130 5.77 10.37 4.84
N ARG A 131 5.27 9.95 6.02
CA ARG A 131 4.41 10.79 6.87
C ARG A 131 5.10 12.06 7.35
N ASN A 132 6.39 11.98 7.64
CA ASN A 132 7.16 13.14 8.10
C ASN A 132 7.76 13.96 6.94
N ASN A 133 7.45 13.65 5.69
CA ASN A 133 8.02 14.30 4.50
C ASN A 133 9.57 14.27 4.48
N LEU A 134 10.14 13.15 4.96
CA LEU A 134 11.59 12.89 5.03
C LEU A 134 12.05 11.81 4.04
N TYR A 135 11.15 11.30 3.20
CA TYR A 135 11.50 10.28 2.21
C TYR A 135 12.52 10.83 1.21
N SER A 136 13.54 10.03 0.92
CA SER A 136 14.52 10.27 -0.14
C SER A 136 15.06 8.93 -0.65
N ALA A 137 15.68 8.93 -1.82
CA ALA A 137 16.32 7.72 -2.36
C ALA A 137 17.39 7.12 -1.41
N ASN A 138 18.00 7.95 -0.55
CA ASN A 138 18.99 7.51 0.44
C ASN A 138 18.40 6.64 1.56
N PHE A 139 17.08 6.73 1.82
CA PHE A 139 16.40 5.88 2.80
C PHE A 139 16.74 4.39 2.58
N TRP A 140 16.66 3.93 1.33
CA TRP A 140 16.89 2.54 0.98
C TRP A 140 18.30 2.08 1.35
N LYS A 141 19.31 2.91 1.07
CA LYS A 141 20.70 2.59 1.43
C LYS A 141 20.89 2.52 2.93
N GLN A 142 20.27 3.43 3.68
CA GLN A 142 20.37 3.45 5.14
C GLN A 142 19.72 2.23 5.78
N PHE A 143 18.58 1.78 5.25
CA PHE A 143 17.80 0.70 5.86
C PHE A 143 18.18 -0.70 5.34
N ALA A 144 18.58 -0.81 4.08
CA ALA A 144 18.78 -2.08 3.39
C ALA A 144 20.26 -2.41 3.15
N SER A 145 21.08 -2.29 4.20
CA SER A 145 22.51 -2.67 4.19
C SER A 145 23.32 -2.00 3.05
N GLY A 146 23.07 -0.71 2.80
CA GLY A 146 23.77 0.06 1.78
C GLY A 146 23.19 -0.04 0.36
N LYS A 147 22.17 -0.87 0.13
CA LYS A 147 21.59 -1.10 -1.20
C LYS A 147 20.57 -0.03 -1.58
N SER A 148 20.64 0.44 -2.81
CA SER A 148 19.60 1.28 -3.43
C SER A 148 18.34 0.46 -3.76
N VAL A 149 17.20 1.13 -3.95
CA VAL A 149 15.95 0.49 -4.40
C VAL A 149 16.12 -0.29 -5.71
N ASN A 150 16.94 0.20 -6.66
CA ASN A 150 17.23 -0.49 -7.93
C ASN A 150 17.98 -1.80 -7.71
N GLN A 151 18.95 -1.81 -6.78
CA GLN A 151 19.68 -3.03 -6.43
C GLN A 151 18.76 -4.04 -5.74
N LEU A 152 17.89 -3.57 -4.84
CA LEU A 152 16.88 -4.43 -4.20
C LEU A 152 15.89 -5.01 -5.21
N TRP A 153 15.43 -4.21 -6.17
CA TRP A 153 14.56 -4.71 -7.24
C TRP A 153 15.26 -5.77 -8.10
N THR A 154 16.54 -5.56 -8.40
CA THR A 154 17.37 -6.55 -9.12
C THR A 154 17.58 -7.83 -8.32
N GLU A 155 17.68 -7.75 -6.99
CA GLU A 155 17.74 -8.94 -6.13
C GLU A 155 16.39 -9.66 -6.09
N TYR A 156 15.30 -8.90 -5.95
CA TYR A 156 13.93 -9.41 -6.00
C TYR A 156 13.64 -10.14 -7.31
N SER A 157 14.04 -9.58 -8.46
CA SER A 157 13.81 -10.22 -9.78
C SER A 157 14.55 -11.56 -9.95
N ARG A 158 15.69 -11.74 -9.27
CA ARG A 158 16.45 -13.00 -9.27
C ARG A 158 15.90 -14.03 -8.28
N ASN A 159 15.27 -13.59 -7.20
CA ASN A 159 14.71 -14.48 -6.18
C ASN A 159 13.37 -13.94 -5.63
N PRO A 160 12.27 -14.01 -6.40
CA PRO A 160 11.01 -13.34 -6.08
C PRO A 160 10.13 -14.10 -5.07
N LYS A 161 10.72 -15.06 -4.34
CA LYS A 161 10.01 -15.92 -3.38
C LYS A 161 9.64 -15.12 -2.12
N LEU A 162 8.34 -15.00 -1.87
CA LEU A 162 7.78 -14.52 -0.59
C LEU A 162 7.94 -15.56 0.51
#